data_AF-A0A382K7Q8-F1
#
_entry.id   AF-A0A382K7Q8-F1
#
_cell.length_a   1.000
_cell.length_b   1.000
_cell.length_c   1.000
_cell.angle_alpha   90.00
_cell.angle_beta   90.00
_cell.angle_gamma   90.00
#
_symmetry.space_group_name_H-M   'P 1'
#
loop_
_entity.id
_entity.type
_entity.pdbx_description
1 polymer ?
#
loop_
_entity_poly.entity_id
_entity_poly.type
_entity_poly.pdbx_seq_one_letter_code
_entity_poly.pdbx_strand_id
1 'polypeptide(L)'
;MFNTIGIICKPNDFTSQKTAWELGVFIKDKGVTLLEDGDDIEKDADLIVVVGGDGTILNTARTYVDSNIPILGVNLGRLGFLADVPVESMIPIVSGILKGEYI
;
A
#
# COMPACT_ATOMS: atom_id res chain seq x y z
N MET A 1 6.44 -2.02 -14.45
CA MET A 1 7.31 -2.34 -13.29
C MET A 1 7.17 -1.17 -12.34
N PHE A 2 6.81 -1.43 -11.08
CA PHE A 2 6.57 -0.38 -10.09
C PHE A 2 7.91 0.09 -9.51
N ASN A 3 8.26 1.36 -9.71
CA ASN A 3 9.50 1.97 -9.25
C ASN A 3 9.27 2.95 -8.10
N THR A 4 8.05 3.47 -7.98
CA THR A 4 7.63 4.36 -6.91
C THR A 4 6.34 3.85 -6.28
N ILE A 5 6.37 3.60 -4.97
CA ILE A 5 5.22 3.10 -4.21
C ILE A 5 4.82 4.12 -3.15
N GLY A 6 3.55 4.51 -3.16
CA GLY A 6 2.93 5.25 -2.05
C GLY A 6 2.44 4.29 -0.97
N ILE A 7 2.72 4.58 0.30
CA ILE A 7 2.10 3.86 1.43
C ILE A 7 1.13 4.79 2.15
N ILE A 8 -0.11 4.32 2.30
CA ILE A 8 -1.14 5.00 3.10
C ILE A 8 -1.55 4.07 4.22
N CYS A 9 -1.57 4.59 5.45
CA CYS A 9 -2.02 3.84 6.61
C CYS A 9 -3.17 4.54 7.32
N LYS A 10 -3.96 3.77 8.08
CA LYS A 10 -5.01 4.36 8.90
C LYS A 10 -4.41 5.33 9.94
N PRO A 11 -4.89 6.58 10.02
CA PRO A 11 -4.35 7.55 10.97
C PRO A 11 -4.68 7.15 12.41
N ASN A 12 -3.76 7.45 13.33
CA ASN A 12 -3.88 7.16 14.77
C ASN A 12 -4.07 5.66 15.10
N ASP A 13 -3.60 4.76 14.24
CA ASP A 13 -3.67 3.32 14.42
C ASP A 13 -2.25 2.73 14.46
N PHE A 14 -1.76 2.42 15.67
CA PHE A 14 -0.38 2.00 15.89
C PHE A 14 0.00 0.75 15.09
N THR A 15 -0.91 -0.22 15.00
CA THR A 15 -0.67 -1.45 14.23
C THR A 15 -0.50 -1.14 12.76
N SER A 16 -1.39 -0.32 12.18
CA SER A 16 -1.30 0.09 10.77
C SER A 16 -0.01 0.87 10.48
N GLN A 17 0.37 1.78 11.37
CA GLN A 17 1.59 2.57 11.23
C GLN A 17 2.85 1.69 11.32
N LYS A 18 2.88 0.74 12.27
CA LYS A 18 3.99 -0.20 12.40
C LYS A 18 4.13 -1.08 11.17
N THR A 19 3.03 -1.64 10.66
CA THR A 19 3.04 -2.48 9.45
C THR A 19 3.45 -1.67 8.20
N ALA A 20 2.95 -0.44 8.06
CA ALA A 20 3.37 0.48 7.00
C ALA A 20 4.87 0.78 7.05
N TRP A 21 5.42 1.00 8.25
CA TRP A 21 6.85 1.18 8.46
C TRP A 21 7.65 -0.06 8.02
N GLU A 22 7.25 -1.26 8.47
CA GLU A 22 7.92 -2.52 8.10
C GLU A 22 7.93 -2.73 6.59
N LEU A 23 6.81 -2.43 5.91
CA LEU A 23 6.72 -2.45 4.46
C LEU A 23 7.62 -1.41 3.80
N GLY A 24 7.65 -0.18 4.32
CA GLY A 24 8.50 0.89 3.80
C GLY A 24 9.99 0.55 3.86
N VAL A 25 10.45 -0.10 4.94
CA VAL A 25 11.82 -0.61 5.05
C VAL A 25 12.10 -1.66 3.97
N PHE A 26 11.18 -2.60 3.77
CA PHE A 26 11.32 -3.63 2.74
C PHE A 26 11.39 -3.05 1.32
N ILE A 27 10.52 -2.09 0.99
CA ILE A 27 10.49 -1.43 -0.33
C ILE A 27 11.80 -0.70 -0.60
N LYS A 28 12.33 0.04 0.39
CA LYS A 28 13.62 0.72 0.30
C LYS A 28 14.79 -0.26 0.10
N ASP A 29 14.77 -1.41 0.78
CA ASP A 29 15.78 -2.49 0.58
C ASP A 29 15.76 -3.04 -0.86
N LYS A 30 14.62 -3.01 -1.54
CA LYS A 30 14.49 -3.39 -2.96
C LYS A 30 14.90 -2.31 -3.94
N GLY A 31 15.34 -1.14 -3.47
CA GLY A 31 15.74 -0.02 -4.32
C GLY A 31 14.56 0.68 -4.99
N VAL A 32 13.35 0.52 -4.44
CA VAL A 32 12.11 1.16 -4.92
C VAL A 32 11.90 2.45 -4.12
N THR A 33 11.49 3.52 -4.81
CA THR A 33 11.19 4.81 -4.18
C THR A 33 9.92 4.69 -3.34
N LEU A 34 9.98 5.17 -2.10
CA LEU A 34 8.84 5.20 -1.19
C LEU A 34 8.30 6.63 -1.10
N LEU A 35 6.97 6.78 -1.23
CA LEU A 35 6.23 8.02 -0.96
C LEU A 35 5.36 7.83 0.29
N GLU A 36 5.35 8.83 1.16
CA GLU A 36 4.60 8.88 2.42
C GLU A 36 3.56 10.01 2.41
N ASP A 37 2.77 10.12 3.50
CA ASP A 37 1.81 11.22 3.67
C ASP A 37 2.53 12.58 3.60
N GLY A 38 2.18 13.38 2.58
CA GLY A 38 2.78 14.69 2.30
C GLY A 38 3.55 14.76 0.98
N ASP A 39 3.88 13.61 0.38
CA ASP A 39 4.44 13.54 -0.97
C ASP A 39 3.35 13.66 -2.05
N ASP A 40 3.76 13.95 -3.29
CA ASP A 40 2.87 14.06 -4.45
C ASP A 40 2.50 12.67 -5.01
N ILE A 41 1.86 11.85 -4.17
CA ILE A 41 1.47 10.46 -4.50
C ILE A 41 0.64 10.40 -5.79
N GLU A 42 -0.22 11.38 -6.02
CA GLU A 42 -1.10 11.45 -7.19
C GLU A 42 -0.32 11.52 -8.52
N LYS A 43 0.89 12.09 -8.53
CA LYS A 43 1.68 12.24 -9.75
C LYS A 43 2.76 11.19 -9.91
N ASP A 44 3.35 10.78 -8.79
CA ASP A 44 4.61 10.05 -8.81
C ASP A 44 4.48 8.56 -8.46
N ALA A 45 3.38 8.13 -7.84
CA ALA A 45 3.22 6.73 -7.45
C ALA A 45 2.76 5.86 -8.64
N ASP A 46 3.46 4.75 -8.84
CA ASP A 46 3.04 3.70 -9.77
C ASP A 46 2.01 2.75 -9.12
N LEU A 47 2.04 2.65 -7.79
CA LEU A 47 1.17 1.81 -6.97
C LEU A 47 0.97 2.45 -5.59
N ILE A 48 -0.26 2.35 -5.06
CA ILE A 48 -0.55 2.70 -3.67
C ILE A 48 -0.82 1.43 -2.87
N VAL A 49 -0.06 1.22 -1.79
CA VAL A 49 -0.34 0.16 -0.82
C VAL A 49 -1.04 0.76 0.41
N VAL A 50 -2.24 0.27 0.68
CA VAL A 50 -3.06 0.73 1.81
C VAL A 50 -2.97 -0.26 2.95
N VAL A 51 -2.45 0.16 4.09
CA VAL A 51 -2.41 -0.63 5.31
C VAL A 51 -3.57 -0.23 6.23
N GLY A 52 -4.62 -1.05 6.24
CA GLY A 52 -5.85 -0.74 6.97
C GLY A 52 -7.02 -1.63 6.60
N GLY A 53 -8.24 -1.17 6.90
CA GLY A 53 -9.48 -1.87 6.52
C GLY A 53 -10.16 -1.24 5.30
N ASP A 54 -11.34 -1.75 4.96
CA ASP A 54 -12.16 -1.27 3.84
C ASP A 54 -12.42 0.24 3.88
N GLY A 55 -12.62 0.82 5.07
CA GLY A 55 -12.80 2.26 5.23
C GLY A 55 -11.57 3.08 4.78
N THR A 56 -10.36 2.58 5.06
CA THR A 56 -9.12 3.21 4.61
C THR A 56 -8.95 3.03 3.11
N ILE A 57 -9.21 1.83 2.58
CA ILE A 57 -9.12 1.53 1.15
C ILE A 57 -10.09 2.40 0.35
N LEU A 58 -11.35 2.49 0.77
CA LEU A 58 -12.35 3.35 0.13
C LEU A 58 -11.99 4.82 0.23
N ASN A 59 -11.38 5.25 1.32
CA ASN A 59 -10.91 6.62 1.45
C ASN A 59 -9.80 6.91 0.43
N THR A 60 -8.78 6.06 0.37
CA THR A 60 -7.71 6.16 -0.62
C THR A 60 -8.27 6.13 -2.04
N ALA A 61 -9.14 5.18 -2.36
CA ALA A 61 -9.74 5.06 -3.70
C ALA A 61 -10.50 6.32 -4.11
N ARG A 62 -11.19 6.99 -3.18
CA ARG A 62 -11.84 8.28 -3.46
C ARG A 62 -10.83 9.41 -3.64
N THR A 63 -9.77 9.44 -2.84
CA THR A 63 -8.75 10.51 -2.90
C THR A 63 -7.98 10.48 -4.22
N TYR A 64 -7.66 9.29 -4.74
CA TYR A 64 -6.80 9.11 -5.93
C TYR A 64 -7.57 8.57 -7.14
N VAL A 65 -8.89 8.75 -7.18
CA VAL A 65 -9.75 8.21 -8.26
C VAL A 65 -9.35 8.75 -9.64
N ASP A 66 -8.95 10.02 -9.72
CA ASP A 66 -8.59 10.68 -10.97
C ASP A 66 -7.15 10.37 -11.40
N SER A 67 -6.33 9.80 -10.50
CA SER A 67 -4.92 9.48 -10.74
C SER A 67 -4.75 8.15 -11.50
N ASN A 68 -5.78 7.31 -11.55
CA ASN A 68 -5.76 5.98 -12.18
C ASN A 68 -4.61 5.06 -11.68
N ILE A 69 -4.16 5.29 -10.44
CA ILE A 69 -3.09 4.52 -9.79
C ILE A 69 -3.72 3.26 -9.17
N PRO A 70 -3.17 2.05 -9.41
CA PRO A 70 -3.67 0.83 -8.76
C PRO A 70 -3.50 0.91 -7.24
N ILE A 71 -4.45 0.29 -6.53
CA ILE A 71 -4.47 0.24 -5.06
C ILE A 71 -4.40 -1.21 -4.60
N LEU A 72 -3.45 -1.53 -3.72
CA LEU A 72 -3.33 -2.81 -3.03
C LEU A 72 -3.74 -2.65 -1.57
N GLY A 73 -4.82 -3.31 -1.15
CA GLY A 73 -5.30 -3.29 0.23
C GLY A 73 -4.68 -4.40 1.09
N VAL A 74 -4.02 -4.02 2.19
CA VAL A 74 -3.48 -4.94 3.20
C VAL A 74 -4.36 -4.89 4.46
N ASN A 75 -5.05 -5.99 4.76
CA ASN A 75 -5.79 -6.15 6.01
C ASN A 75 -4.89 -6.61 7.16
N LEU A 76 -5.22 -6.14 8.36
CA LEU A 76 -4.52 -6.47 9.61
C LEU A 76 -5.26 -7.55 10.43
N GLY A 77 -5.94 -8.49 9.77
CA GLY A 77 -6.60 -9.62 10.44
C GLY A 77 -8.07 -9.43 10.83
N ARG A 78 -8.74 -8.36 10.35
CA ARG A 78 -10.21 -8.30 10.35
C ARG A 78 -10.71 -8.66 8.95
N LEU A 79 -11.70 -9.55 8.89
CA LEU A 79 -12.38 -9.90 7.63
C LEU A 79 -12.98 -8.62 7.03
N GLY A 80 -12.47 -8.21 5.87
CA GLY A 80 -12.99 -7.09 5.07
C GLY A 80 -13.39 -7.60 3.69
N PHE A 81 -14.12 -6.79 2.94
CA PHE A 81 -14.57 -7.13 1.59
C PHE A 81 -13.58 -6.70 0.51
N LEU A 82 -12.81 -5.63 0.75
CA LEU A 82 -11.99 -4.97 -0.27
C LEU A 82 -10.50 -5.19 -0.09
N ALA A 83 -10.07 -5.64 1.09
CA ALA A 83 -8.67 -5.82 1.39
C ALA A 83 -8.20 -7.20 0.92
N ASP A 84 -7.47 -7.21 -0.20
CA ASP A 84 -7.06 -8.41 -0.92
C ASP A 84 -5.95 -9.21 -0.22
N VAL A 85 -5.16 -8.57 0.65
CA VAL A 85 -3.94 -9.17 1.19
C VAL A 85 -3.94 -9.23 2.72
N PRO A 86 -3.80 -10.42 3.33
CA PRO A 86 -3.54 -10.52 4.77
C PRO A 86 -2.11 -10.07 5.09
N VAL A 87 -1.91 -9.39 6.23
CA VAL A 87 -0.61 -8.85 6.65
C VAL A 87 0.50 -9.89 6.66
N GLU A 88 0.19 -11.14 6.98
CA GLU A 88 1.15 -12.25 7.00
C GLU A 88 1.69 -12.58 5.59
N SER A 89 0.94 -12.25 4.54
CA SER A 89 1.31 -12.44 3.14
C SER A 89 1.70 -11.14 2.43
N MET A 90 1.74 -10.00 3.14
CA MET A 90 2.06 -8.69 2.57
C MET A 90 3.42 -8.67 1.87
N ILE A 91 4.48 -9.06 2.56
CA ILE A 91 5.85 -9.04 2.02
C ILE A 91 6.01 -9.95 0.79
N PRO A 92 5.61 -11.24 0.80
CA PRO A 92 5.76 -12.08 -0.38
C PRO A 92 4.93 -11.58 -1.57
N ILE A 93 3.72 -11.05 -1.34
CA ILE A 93 2.88 -10.53 -2.42
C ILE A 93 3.48 -9.25 -3.02
N VAL A 94 3.87 -8.27 -2.19
CA VAL A 94 4.52 -7.05 -2.69
C VAL A 94 5.81 -7.39 -3.43
N SER A 95 6.60 -8.35 -2.94
CA SER A 95 7.78 -8.85 -3.64
C SER A 95 7.48 -9.41 -5.04
N GLY A 96 6.39 -10.18 -5.19
CA GLY A 96 5.93 -10.67 -6.49
C GLY A 96 5.48 -9.53 -7.40
N ILE A 97 4.67 -8.60 -6.88
CA ILE A 97 4.20 -7.41 -7.61
C ILE A 97 5.38 -6.59 -8.17
N LEU A 98 6.41 -6.36 -7.37
CA LEU A 98 7.63 -5.67 -7.80
C LEU A 98 8.38 -6.39 -8.95
N LYS A 99 8.24 -7.71 -9.05
CA LYS A 99 8.80 -8.52 -10.15
C LYS A 99 7.88 -8.62 -11.37
N GLY A 100 6.67 -8.06 -11.31
CA GLY A 100 5.66 -8.20 -12.36
C GLY A 100 4.79 -9.46 -12.23
N GLU A 101 4.82 -10.14 -11.08
CA GLU A 101 4.06 -11.36 -10.80
C GLU A 101 2.71 -11.00 -10.16
N TYR A 102 1.78 -10.46 -10.95
CA TYR A 102 0.41 -10.15 -10.55
C TYR A 102 -0.56 -10.42 -11.72
N ILE A 103 -1.81 -10.76 -11.43
CA ILE A 103 -2.85 -11.09 -12.42
C ILE A 103 -3.85 -9.94 -12.53
#